data_AF-A0A6I3FUD8-F1
#
_entry.id   AF-A0A6I3FUD8-F1
#
_cell.length_a   1.000
_cell.length_b   1.000
_cell.length_c   1.000
_cell.angle_alpha   90.00
_cell.angle_beta   90.00
_cell.angle_gamma   90.00
#
_symmetry.space_group_name_H-M   'P 1'
#
loop_
_entity.id
_entity.type
_entity.pdbx_description
1 polymer ?
#
loop_
_entity_poly.entity_id
_entity_poly.type
_entity_poly.pdbx_seq_one_letter_code
_entity_poly.pdbx_strand_id
1 'polypeptide(L)'
;MMRFSPLPRLVKITLGIFFLLATVAPLPYAIVLPGEAQNIFKGVITFKSTDNYPATGRIDLMSIRVTNPDSWIFGPEIIYSWISSERSVYPKSAIFPPGTTSEEELKQAKAEMVGSQDKAIFAAVNYLQSNPKIMAPETASSVDAESIGKERAKKLETKNIEFKVKETGGPSGGLVFAIALVELLTEQDLLQGDHIAGTGTINARGIVGGIGGINEKIESAKKVGATLFFAPVSNAAEIANVPAGIKVVTVATLAQAISYLENN
;
A
#
# COMPACT_ATOMS: atom_id res chain seq x y z
N MET A 1 -45.86 -28.25 -32.57
CA MET A 1 -45.52 -26.84 -32.23
C MET A 1 -46.17 -26.51 -30.89
N MET A 2 -45.41 -26.39 -29.81
CA MET A 2 -45.95 -25.93 -28.52
C MET A 2 -46.19 -24.41 -28.58
N ARG A 3 -47.45 -23.96 -28.47
CA ARG A 3 -47.77 -22.53 -28.29
C ARG A 3 -47.60 -22.20 -26.81
N PHE A 4 -46.53 -21.50 -26.46
CA PHE A 4 -46.41 -20.90 -25.12
C PHE A 4 -47.41 -19.73 -25.02
N SER A 5 -48.37 -19.82 -24.11
CA SER A 5 -49.23 -18.70 -23.75
C SER A 5 -48.39 -17.62 -23.04
N PRO A 6 -48.57 -16.32 -23.35
CA PRO A 6 -47.86 -15.26 -22.64
C PRO A 6 -48.23 -15.27 -21.15
N LEU A 7 -47.25 -14.98 -20.28
CA LEU A 7 -47.46 -14.90 -18.83
C LEU A 7 -48.65 -13.97 -18.48
N PRO A 8 -49.53 -14.37 -17.53
CA PRO A 8 -50.62 -13.51 -17.07
C PRO A 8 -50.11 -12.14 -16.60
N ARG A 9 -50.89 -11.07 -16.85
CA ARG A 9 -50.49 -9.69 -16.48
C ARG A 9 -50.12 -9.57 -15.00
N LEU A 10 -50.88 -10.23 -14.13
CA LEU A 10 -50.61 -10.24 -12.68
C LEU A 10 -49.25 -10.84 -12.37
N VAL A 11 -48.89 -11.97 -12.98
CA VAL A 11 -47.58 -12.61 -12.80
C VAL A 11 -46.45 -11.69 -13.29
N LYS A 12 -46.61 -11.01 -14.43
CA LYS A 12 -45.63 -10.04 -14.94
C LYS A 12 -45.44 -8.85 -13.99
N ILE A 13 -46.53 -8.33 -13.43
CA ILE A 13 -46.47 -7.22 -12.46
C ILE A 13 -45.76 -7.68 -11.18
N THR A 14 -46.12 -8.84 -10.63
CA THR A 14 -45.47 -9.38 -9.43
C THR A 14 -43.98 -9.62 -9.65
N LEU A 15 -43.60 -10.24 -10.77
CA LEU A 15 -42.19 -10.43 -11.13
C LEU A 15 -41.49 -9.08 -11.33
N GLY A 16 -42.13 -8.13 -12.01
CA GLY A 16 -41.59 -6.80 -12.21
C GLY A 16 -41.31 -6.06 -10.90
N ILE A 17 -42.25 -6.09 -9.95
CA ILE A 17 -42.07 -5.51 -8.62
C ILE A 17 -40.96 -6.24 -7.85
N PHE A 18 -40.93 -7.57 -7.90
CA PHE A 18 -39.89 -8.36 -7.23
C PHE A 18 -38.49 -8.00 -7.75
N PHE A 19 -38.28 -7.97 -9.06
CA PHE A 19 -36.99 -7.60 -9.66
C PHE A 19 -36.64 -6.13 -9.41
N LEU A 20 -37.62 -5.22 -9.47
CA LEU A 20 -37.39 -3.81 -9.14
C LEU A 20 -36.94 -3.65 -7.68
N LEU A 21 -37.64 -4.27 -6.73
CA LEU A 21 -37.27 -4.25 -5.31
C LEU A 21 -35.90 -4.88 -5.07
N ALA A 22 -35.57 -5.98 -5.75
CA ALA A 22 -34.26 -6.61 -5.66
C ALA A 22 -33.12 -5.69 -6.12
N THR A 23 -33.35 -4.79 -7.08
CA THR A 23 -32.32 -3.83 -7.53
C THR A 23 -32.08 -2.68 -6.57
N VAL A 24 -33.08 -2.28 -5.79
CA VAL A 24 -33.00 -1.14 -4.85
C VAL A 24 -32.79 -1.57 -3.39
N ALA A 25 -32.76 -2.87 -3.12
CA ALA A 25 -32.40 -3.37 -1.80
C ALA A 25 -30.89 -3.16 -1.54
N PRO A 26 -30.50 -2.68 -0.34
CA PRO A 26 -29.09 -2.51 0.00
C PRO A 26 -28.41 -3.89 0.10
N LEU A 27 -27.27 -4.04 -0.58
CA LEU A 27 -26.53 -5.28 -0.66
C LEU A 27 -25.30 -5.26 0.27
N PRO A 28 -24.90 -6.40 0.86
CA PRO A 28 -23.80 -6.50 1.82
C PRO A 28 -22.42 -6.56 1.13
N TYR A 29 -22.19 -5.68 0.16
CA TYR A 29 -20.92 -5.58 -0.57
C TYR A 29 -20.23 -4.24 -0.31
N ALA A 30 -18.91 -4.24 -0.45
CA ALA A 30 -18.05 -3.07 -0.46
C ALA A 30 -17.38 -2.96 -1.82
N ILE A 31 -17.20 -1.73 -2.29
CA ILE A 31 -16.49 -1.43 -3.52
C ILE A 31 -15.13 -0.87 -3.16
N VAL A 32 -14.10 -1.47 -3.74
CA VAL A 32 -12.70 -1.05 -3.62
C VAL A 32 -12.29 -0.39 -4.92
N LEU A 33 -11.70 0.80 -4.82
CA LEU A 33 -11.19 1.56 -5.94
C LEU A 33 -9.70 1.89 -5.73
N PRO A 34 -8.93 2.05 -6.81
CA PRO A 34 -7.66 2.76 -6.80
C PRO A 34 -7.74 4.08 -6.02
N GLY A 35 -6.79 4.26 -5.11
CA GLY A 35 -6.55 5.52 -4.42
C GLY A 35 -5.48 6.36 -5.14
N GLU A 36 -5.09 7.45 -4.50
CA GLU A 36 -4.01 8.29 -5.00
C GLU A 36 -2.64 7.69 -4.64
N ALA A 37 -1.66 7.95 -5.51
CA ALA A 37 -0.26 7.69 -5.23
C ALA A 37 0.36 8.91 -4.54
N GLN A 38 0.95 8.72 -3.37
CA GLN A 38 1.60 9.79 -2.63
C GLN A 38 3.12 9.63 -2.66
N ASN A 39 3.81 10.63 -3.20
CA ASN A 39 5.27 10.69 -3.17
C ASN A 39 5.76 10.95 -1.74
N ILE A 40 6.51 10.00 -1.18
CA ILE A 40 6.97 10.02 0.21
C ILE A 40 8.09 11.05 0.44
N PHE A 41 8.83 11.48 -0.57
CA PHE A 41 9.85 12.50 -0.40
C PHE A 41 9.27 13.93 -0.40
N LYS A 42 8.01 14.11 -0.80
CA LYS A 42 7.37 15.42 -0.87
C LYS A 42 6.61 15.77 0.40
N GLY A 43 7.35 16.16 1.43
CA GLY A 43 6.80 16.74 2.68
C GLY A 43 6.13 15.73 3.62
N VAL A 44 6.37 14.44 3.40
CA VAL A 44 5.84 13.36 4.24
C VAL A 44 6.80 13.01 5.38
N ILE A 45 8.12 13.01 5.15
CA ILE A 45 9.11 12.69 6.20
C ILE A 45 9.77 13.97 6.65
N THR A 46 9.92 14.14 7.97
CA THR A 46 10.67 15.24 8.57
C THR A 46 11.69 14.76 9.58
N PHE A 47 12.87 15.35 9.54
CA PHE A 47 13.98 15.09 10.45
C PHE A 47 14.22 16.31 11.33
N LYS A 48 14.45 16.09 12.63
CA LYS A 48 14.71 17.18 13.59
C LYS A 48 16.19 17.52 13.72
N SER A 49 16.98 16.53 14.12
CA SER A 49 18.41 16.69 14.45
C SER A 49 19.18 15.45 14.01
N THR A 50 18.87 14.99 12.80
CA THR A 50 19.49 13.83 12.17
C THR A 50 19.82 14.21 10.74
N ASP A 51 21.06 13.91 10.35
CA ASP A 51 21.53 14.15 8.98
C ASP A 51 20.67 13.34 8.01
N ASN A 52 20.28 13.97 6.91
CA ASN A 52 19.50 13.35 5.85
C ASN A 52 19.97 13.79 4.48
N TYR A 53 19.76 12.93 3.49
CA TYR A 53 20.26 13.09 2.14
C TYR A 53 19.09 13.16 1.15
N PRO A 54 19.18 13.97 0.09
CA PRO A 54 18.13 14.08 -0.90
C PRO A 54 18.09 12.82 -1.77
N ALA A 55 16.90 12.25 -1.96
CA ALA A 55 16.69 11.17 -2.92
C ALA A 55 16.69 11.73 -4.35
N THR A 56 17.32 11.02 -5.30
CA THR A 56 17.32 11.40 -6.72
C THR A 56 16.07 10.89 -7.45
N GLY A 57 15.52 9.77 -6.99
CA GLY A 57 14.32 9.14 -7.54
C GLY A 57 13.03 9.48 -6.80
N ARG A 58 12.01 8.65 -7.03
CA ARG A 58 10.68 8.81 -6.44
C ARG A 58 10.18 7.47 -5.92
N ILE A 59 9.74 7.45 -4.66
CA ILE A 59 8.98 6.32 -4.11
C ILE A 59 7.57 6.75 -3.72
N ASP A 60 6.58 6.05 -4.29
CA ASP A 60 5.17 6.34 -4.03
C ASP A 60 4.51 5.30 -3.13
N LEU A 61 3.77 5.79 -2.14
CA LEU A 61 2.82 5.01 -1.35
C LEU A 61 1.51 4.88 -2.11
N MET A 62 1.08 3.64 -2.36
CA MET A 62 -0.23 3.38 -2.96
C MET A 62 -1.31 3.31 -1.88
N SER A 63 -2.42 4.00 -2.13
CA SER A 63 -3.64 3.89 -1.33
C SER A 63 -4.75 3.19 -2.12
N ILE A 64 -5.72 2.64 -1.39
CA ILE A 64 -7.00 2.20 -1.95
C ILE A 64 -8.12 2.97 -1.26
N ARG A 65 -9.22 3.19 -1.97
CA ARG A 65 -10.45 3.73 -1.40
C ARG A 65 -11.45 2.60 -1.26
N VAL A 66 -12.04 2.48 -0.08
CA VAL A 66 -13.08 1.49 0.20
C VAL A 66 -14.33 2.23 0.59
N THR A 67 -15.47 1.80 0.07
CA THR A 67 -16.79 2.30 0.52
C THR A 67 -16.97 2.07 2.01
N ASN A 68 -17.56 3.04 2.71
CA ASN A 68 -17.71 2.98 4.17
C ASN A 68 -18.56 1.76 4.63
N PRO A 69 -18.34 1.26 5.85
CA PRO A 69 -19.10 0.13 6.41
C PRO A 69 -20.62 0.31 6.37
N ASP A 70 -21.10 1.52 6.63
CA ASP A 70 -22.52 1.89 6.71
C ASP A 70 -23.17 2.24 5.35
N SER A 71 -22.38 2.30 4.27
CA SER A 71 -22.89 2.75 2.96
C SER A 71 -23.85 1.74 2.33
N TRP A 72 -24.90 2.23 1.68
CA TRP A 72 -25.82 1.38 0.90
C TRP A 72 -25.30 1.23 -0.52
N ILE A 73 -24.97 -0.01 -0.90
CA ILE A 73 -24.58 -0.38 -2.25
C ILE A 73 -25.75 -1.08 -2.93
N PHE A 74 -26.12 -0.64 -4.13
CA PHE A 74 -27.28 -1.14 -4.85
C PHE A 74 -26.89 -2.05 -6.03
N GLY A 75 -27.83 -2.87 -6.50
CA GLY A 75 -27.59 -3.85 -7.57
C GLY A 75 -26.97 -3.27 -8.86
N PRO A 76 -27.50 -2.15 -9.40
CA PRO A 76 -26.91 -1.51 -10.58
C PRO A 76 -25.46 -1.06 -10.39
N GLU A 77 -25.09 -0.63 -9.19
CA GLU A 77 -23.73 -0.19 -8.87
C GLU A 77 -22.72 -1.34 -8.88
N ILE A 78 -23.13 -2.51 -8.40
CA ILE A 78 -22.32 -3.73 -8.49
C ILE A 78 -22.10 -4.15 -9.95
N ILE A 79 -23.17 -4.17 -10.75
CA ILE A 79 -23.07 -4.54 -12.17
C ILE A 79 -22.16 -3.56 -12.90
N TYR A 80 -22.34 -2.25 -12.66
CA TYR A 80 -21.46 -1.23 -13.21
C TYR A 80 -20.00 -1.43 -12.78
N SER A 81 -19.77 -1.79 -11.51
CA SER A 81 -18.43 -2.04 -11.00
C SER A 81 -17.77 -3.24 -11.67
N TRP A 82 -18.51 -4.32 -11.94
CA TRP A 82 -18.00 -5.48 -12.68
C TRP A 82 -17.68 -5.20 -14.15
N ILE A 83 -18.40 -4.26 -14.77
CA ILE A 83 -18.14 -3.84 -16.16
C ILE A 83 -16.97 -2.84 -16.21
N SER A 84 -16.74 -2.09 -15.13
CA SER A 84 -15.59 -1.19 -15.03
C SER A 84 -14.31 -1.97 -14.73
N SER A 85 -13.22 -1.67 -15.43
CA SER A 85 -11.92 -2.31 -15.18
C SER A 85 -11.20 -1.81 -13.92
N GLU A 86 -11.77 -0.84 -13.19
CA GLU A 86 -11.09 -0.13 -12.11
C GLU A 86 -11.77 -0.30 -10.74
N ARG A 87 -12.79 -1.15 -10.63
CA ARG A 87 -13.54 -1.36 -9.38
C ARG A 87 -13.63 -2.83 -9.06
N SER A 88 -13.35 -3.16 -7.81
CA SER A 88 -13.47 -4.51 -7.29
C SER A 88 -14.58 -4.58 -6.25
N VAL A 89 -15.36 -5.64 -6.29
CA VAL A 89 -16.51 -5.84 -5.40
C VAL A 89 -16.20 -6.99 -4.45
N TYR A 90 -16.23 -6.72 -3.15
CA TYR A 90 -15.97 -7.71 -2.10
C TYR A 90 -17.16 -7.79 -1.13
N PRO A 91 -17.44 -8.95 -0.51
CA PRO A 91 -18.38 -9.02 0.60
C PRO A 91 -17.92 -8.09 1.74
N LYS A 92 -18.83 -7.32 2.35
CA LYS A 92 -18.48 -6.41 3.46
C LYS A 92 -17.77 -7.14 4.59
N SER A 93 -18.20 -8.35 4.91
CA SER A 93 -17.61 -9.19 5.97
C SER A 93 -16.18 -9.64 5.69
N ALA A 94 -15.70 -9.53 4.44
CA ALA A 94 -14.30 -9.82 4.09
C ALA A 94 -13.37 -8.64 4.40
N ILE A 95 -13.92 -7.44 4.57
CA ILE A 95 -13.14 -6.21 4.80
C ILE A 95 -13.37 -5.68 6.21
N PHE A 96 -14.63 -5.59 6.64
CA PHE A 96 -15.03 -4.98 7.90
C PHE A 96 -15.50 -6.04 8.89
N PRO A 97 -15.09 -5.95 10.17
CA PRO A 97 -15.72 -6.72 11.22
C PRO A 97 -17.24 -6.47 11.30
N PRO A 98 -18.06 -7.47 11.71
CA PRO A 98 -19.49 -7.27 11.84
C PRO A 98 -19.82 -6.17 12.85
N GLY A 99 -20.64 -5.20 12.43
CA GLY A 99 -21.12 -4.12 13.29
C GLY A 99 -20.21 -2.89 13.37
N THR A 100 -19.07 -2.87 12.67
CA THR A 100 -18.17 -1.70 12.62
C THR A 100 -18.86 -0.49 12.00
N THR A 101 -18.82 0.64 12.68
CA THR A 101 -19.27 1.94 12.16
C THR A 101 -18.16 2.64 11.36
N SER A 102 -18.53 3.58 10.50
CA SER A 102 -17.57 4.40 9.75
C SER A 102 -16.63 5.20 10.66
N GLU A 103 -17.13 5.69 11.79
CA GLU A 103 -16.31 6.44 12.74
C GLU A 103 -15.27 5.55 13.43
N GLU A 104 -15.67 4.35 13.86
CA GLU A 104 -14.78 3.36 14.45
C GLU A 104 -13.70 2.91 13.46
N GLU A 105 -14.09 2.61 12.21
CA GLU A 105 -13.16 2.23 11.15
C GLU A 105 -12.14 3.33 10.89
N LEU A 106 -12.59 4.58 10.76
CA LEU A 106 -11.68 5.72 10.55
C LEU A 106 -10.71 5.89 11.73
N LYS A 107 -11.19 5.74 12.98
CA LYS A 107 -10.34 5.83 14.16
C LYS A 107 -9.30 4.70 14.20
N GLN A 108 -9.71 3.48 13.89
CA GLN A 108 -8.82 2.32 13.83
C GLN A 108 -7.78 2.48 12.72
N ALA A 109 -8.20 2.85 11.50
CA ALA A 109 -7.29 3.06 10.37
C ALA A 109 -6.23 4.13 10.67
N LYS A 110 -6.60 5.23 11.37
CA LYS A 110 -5.64 6.25 11.82
C LYS A 110 -4.64 5.71 12.83
N ALA A 111 -5.11 4.96 13.83
CA ALA A 111 -4.23 4.37 14.84
C ALA A 111 -3.26 3.34 14.23
N GLU A 112 -3.77 2.50 13.32
CA GLU A 112 -2.95 1.54 12.59
C GLU A 112 -1.92 2.22 11.68
N MET A 113 -2.27 3.35 11.06
CA MET A 113 -1.35 4.13 10.25
C MET A 113 -0.19 4.68 11.10
N VAL A 114 -0.46 5.28 12.26
CA VAL A 114 0.60 5.73 13.19
C VAL A 114 1.47 4.55 13.60
N GLY A 115 0.87 3.42 13.98
CA GLY A 115 1.62 2.21 14.32
C GLY A 115 2.45 1.66 13.16
N SER A 116 2.00 1.82 11.90
CA SER A 116 2.76 1.44 10.72
C SER A 116 3.99 2.34 10.50
N GLN A 117 3.84 3.64 10.75
CA GLN A 117 4.93 4.60 10.64
C GLN A 117 5.99 4.33 11.71
N ASP A 118 5.58 4.14 12.97
CA ASP A 118 6.49 3.80 14.06
C ASP A 118 7.28 2.52 13.76
N LYS A 119 6.58 1.46 13.34
CA LYS A 119 7.23 0.18 12.99
C LYS A 119 8.21 0.35 11.82
N ALA A 120 7.91 1.21 10.85
CA ALA A 120 8.81 1.50 9.75
C ALA A 120 10.07 2.25 10.21
N ILE A 121 9.93 3.22 11.12
CA ILE A 121 11.07 3.91 11.75
C ILE A 121 11.98 2.89 12.44
N PHE A 122 11.41 2.04 13.31
CA PHE A 122 12.18 1.02 14.00
C PHE A 122 12.82 0.03 13.03
N ALA A 123 12.10 -0.41 11.99
CA ALA A 123 12.64 -1.33 11.00
C ALA A 123 13.84 -0.73 10.25
N ALA A 124 13.73 0.51 9.79
CA ALA A 124 14.80 1.21 9.07
C ALA A 124 16.02 1.44 9.98
N VAL A 125 15.82 1.98 11.18
CA VAL A 125 16.93 2.24 12.12
C VAL A 125 17.62 0.93 12.53
N ASN A 126 16.87 -0.13 12.83
CA ASN A 126 17.45 -1.44 13.15
C ASN A 126 18.22 -2.03 11.97
N TYR A 127 17.71 -1.87 10.74
CA TYR A 127 18.40 -2.30 9.53
C TYR A 127 19.72 -1.56 9.35
N LEU A 128 19.74 -0.23 9.48
CA LEU A 128 20.95 0.60 9.36
C LEU A 128 21.98 0.28 10.45
N GLN A 129 21.52 0.05 11.69
CA GLN A 129 22.39 -0.37 12.80
C GLN A 129 23.00 -1.75 12.59
N SER A 130 22.28 -2.66 11.91
CA SER A 130 22.78 -4.01 11.60
C SER A 130 23.64 -4.04 10.33
N ASN A 131 23.50 -3.05 9.44
CA ASN A 131 24.21 -2.95 8.17
C ASN A 131 24.91 -1.58 8.04
N PRO A 132 25.80 -1.22 8.99
CA PRO A 132 26.35 0.13 9.07
C PRO A 132 27.09 0.59 7.80
N LYS A 133 27.66 -0.34 7.02
CA LYS A 133 28.40 -0.03 5.78
C LYS A 133 27.59 0.81 4.78
N ILE A 134 26.28 0.58 4.68
CA ILE A 134 25.39 1.32 3.75
C ILE A 134 25.30 2.81 4.11
N MET A 135 25.64 3.18 5.34
CA MET A 135 25.63 4.57 5.80
C MET A 135 26.94 5.31 5.48
N ALA A 136 27.96 4.65 4.93
CA ALA A 136 29.19 5.30 4.53
C ALA A 136 29.07 5.91 3.12
N PRO A 137 29.86 6.94 2.79
CA PRO A 137 29.96 7.45 1.43
C PRO A 137 30.45 6.36 0.47
N GLU A 138 29.93 6.32 -0.75
CA GLU A 138 30.36 5.36 -1.79
C GLU A 138 31.86 5.45 -2.12
N THR A 139 32.46 6.62 -1.89
CA THR A 139 33.89 6.88 -2.14
C THR A 139 34.81 6.36 -1.04
N ALA A 140 34.27 5.91 0.10
CA ALA A 140 35.07 5.44 1.22
C ALA A 140 35.71 4.07 0.93
N SER A 141 36.94 3.87 1.39
CA SER A 141 37.58 2.55 1.34
C SER A 141 36.79 1.56 2.21
N SER A 142 36.84 0.26 1.90
CA SER A 142 36.08 -0.76 2.63
C SER A 142 36.37 -0.81 4.15
N VAL A 143 37.58 -0.41 4.56
CA VAL A 143 37.98 -0.33 5.97
C VAL A 143 37.37 0.91 6.64
N ASP A 144 37.36 2.04 5.95
CA ASP A 144 36.82 3.30 6.47
C ASP A 144 35.29 3.28 6.50
N ALA A 145 34.66 2.65 5.50
CA ALA A 145 33.21 2.55 5.38
C ALA A 145 32.56 1.87 6.60
N GLU A 146 33.16 0.80 7.11
CA GLU A 146 32.68 0.10 8.30
C GLU A 146 32.72 1.00 9.54
N SER A 147 33.79 1.78 9.73
CA SER A 147 33.96 2.65 10.89
C SER A 147 33.02 3.86 10.83
N ILE A 148 32.97 4.55 9.67
CA ILE A 148 32.09 5.70 9.44
C ILE A 148 30.63 5.29 9.61
N GLY A 149 30.26 4.17 9.00
CA GLY A 149 28.93 3.61 9.07
C GLY A 149 28.47 3.33 10.51
N LYS A 150 29.34 2.71 11.33
CA LYS A 150 29.06 2.43 12.74
C LYS A 150 28.86 3.70 13.56
N GLU A 151 29.65 4.74 13.31
CA GLU A 151 29.49 6.01 14.02
C GLU A 151 28.16 6.68 13.69
N ARG A 152 27.79 6.71 12.40
CA ARG A 152 26.52 7.28 11.93
C ARG A 152 25.33 6.50 12.47
N ALA A 153 25.37 5.16 12.37
CA ALA A 153 24.31 4.30 12.88
C ALA A 153 24.07 4.46 14.39
N LYS A 154 25.13 4.72 15.17
CA LYS A 154 25.04 4.97 16.61
C LYS A 154 24.36 6.29 16.95
N LYS A 155 24.43 7.29 16.07
CA LYS A 155 23.78 8.60 16.23
C LYS A 155 22.30 8.59 15.86
N LEU A 156 21.81 7.54 15.19
CA LEU A 156 20.39 7.43 14.82
C LEU A 156 19.52 7.25 16.06
N GLU A 157 18.58 8.16 16.24
CA GLU A 157 17.56 8.09 17.29
C GLU A 157 16.17 8.17 16.65
N THR A 158 15.31 7.19 16.92
CA THR A 158 13.98 7.08 16.30
C THR A 158 13.09 8.30 16.56
N LYS A 159 13.23 8.96 17.72
CA LYS A 159 12.46 10.16 18.11
C LYS A 159 12.73 11.40 17.24
N ASN A 160 13.79 11.38 16.42
CA ASN A 160 14.16 12.50 15.55
C ASN A 160 13.53 12.41 14.15
N ILE A 161 12.79 11.32 13.88
CA ILE A 161 12.13 11.03 12.61
C ILE A 161 10.62 11.10 12.84
N GLU A 162 9.92 11.88 12.02
CA GLU A 162 8.47 12.03 12.10
C GLU A 162 7.84 11.97 10.71
N PHE A 163 6.65 11.36 10.63
CA PHE A 163 5.82 11.33 9.42
C PHE A 163 4.68 12.36 9.52
N LYS A 164 4.50 13.14 8.46
CA LYS A 164 3.42 14.12 8.26
C LYS A 164 2.42 13.66 7.20
N VAL A 165 2.16 12.36 7.14
CA VAL A 165 1.20 11.81 6.17
C VAL A 165 -0.20 12.29 6.56
N LYS A 166 -0.88 13.00 5.63
CA LYS A 166 -2.32 13.23 5.71
C LYS A 166 -3.03 11.88 5.65
N GLU A 167 -4.11 11.72 6.42
CA GLU A 167 -4.95 10.52 6.59
C GLU A 167 -5.14 9.64 5.33
N THR A 168 -4.11 8.90 4.91
CA THR A 168 -4.19 7.91 3.84
C THR A 168 -4.60 6.57 4.44
N GLY A 169 -5.47 5.84 3.74
CA GLY A 169 -6.08 4.61 4.25
C GLY A 169 -5.10 3.46 4.51
N GLY A 170 -5.17 2.88 5.72
CA GLY A 170 -4.66 1.57 6.12
C GLY A 170 -3.14 1.43 6.35
N PRO A 171 -2.67 0.54 7.25
CA PRO A 171 -1.26 0.38 7.66
C PRO A 171 -0.33 -0.20 6.57
N SER A 172 -0.77 -0.27 5.33
CA SER A 172 -0.09 -0.99 4.25
C SER A 172 1.11 -0.24 3.64
N GLY A 173 1.53 0.87 4.26
CA GLY A 173 2.67 1.69 3.82
C GLY A 173 4.00 1.39 4.50
N GLY A 174 4.03 0.53 5.52
CA GLY A 174 5.19 0.26 6.35
C GLY A 174 6.48 -0.04 5.58
N LEU A 175 6.43 -0.91 4.57
CA LEU A 175 7.59 -1.23 3.74
C LEU A 175 8.12 0.00 2.98
N VAL A 176 7.22 0.76 2.35
CA VAL A 176 7.58 1.94 1.56
C VAL A 176 8.20 3.02 2.46
N PHE A 177 7.61 3.25 3.63
CA PHE A 177 8.17 4.16 4.64
C PHE A 177 9.56 3.74 5.07
N ALA A 178 9.78 2.44 5.31
CA ALA A 178 11.08 1.95 5.74
C ALA A 178 12.14 2.08 4.63
N ILE A 179 11.82 1.76 3.38
CA ILE A 179 12.73 1.97 2.23
C ILE A 179 13.08 3.46 2.10
N ALA A 180 12.08 4.34 2.16
CA ALA A 180 12.29 5.79 2.08
C ALA A 180 13.18 6.32 3.21
N LEU A 181 13.07 5.76 4.43
CA LEU A 181 13.95 6.13 5.53
C LEU A 181 15.38 5.63 5.34
N VAL A 182 15.59 4.43 4.79
CA VAL A 182 16.93 3.95 4.47
C VAL A 182 17.57 4.90 3.44
N GLU A 183 16.88 5.17 2.32
CA GLU A 183 17.32 6.12 1.28
C GLU A 183 17.71 7.49 1.87
N LEU A 184 16.85 8.10 2.69
CA LEU A 184 17.11 9.45 3.22
C LEU A 184 18.17 9.49 4.32
N LEU A 185 18.47 8.36 4.97
CA LEU A 185 19.45 8.28 6.07
C LEU A 185 20.82 7.75 5.59
N THR A 186 20.97 7.46 4.30
CA THR A 186 22.21 7.00 3.67
C THR A 186 22.67 7.98 2.59
N GLU A 187 23.98 8.08 2.37
CA GLU A 187 24.52 8.84 1.22
C GLU A 187 24.40 8.07 -0.09
N GLN A 188 24.16 6.77 -0.01
CA GLN A 188 23.96 5.92 -1.17
C GLN A 188 22.63 6.26 -1.85
N ASP A 189 22.69 6.41 -3.17
CA ASP A 189 21.51 6.63 -4.00
C ASP A 189 20.90 5.26 -4.36
N LEU A 190 19.98 4.76 -3.54
CA LEU A 190 19.36 3.45 -3.78
C LEU A 190 18.34 3.49 -4.92
N LEU A 191 17.78 4.67 -5.19
CA LEU A 191 16.73 4.81 -6.19
C LEU A 191 17.29 5.10 -7.58
N GLN A 192 18.49 5.67 -7.71
CA GLN A 192 19.17 5.93 -8.98
C GLN A 192 18.29 6.66 -10.02
N GLY A 193 17.42 7.57 -9.55
CA GLY A 193 16.45 8.29 -10.39
C GLY A 193 15.18 7.52 -10.76
N ASP A 194 15.02 6.26 -10.34
CA ASP A 194 13.86 5.43 -10.67
C ASP A 194 12.56 5.93 -10.00
N HIS A 195 11.45 5.63 -10.68
CA HIS A 195 10.11 5.78 -10.12
C HIS A 195 9.59 4.44 -9.62
N ILE A 196 9.63 4.29 -8.30
CA ILE A 196 9.26 3.09 -7.57
C ILE A 196 7.93 3.31 -6.84
N ALA A 197 7.15 2.26 -6.70
CA ALA A 197 5.99 2.21 -5.83
C ALA A 197 6.03 0.94 -4.96
N GLY A 198 5.19 0.87 -3.95
CA GLY A 198 5.05 -0.37 -3.20
C GLY A 198 3.98 -0.37 -2.15
N THR A 199 3.87 -1.50 -1.47
CA THR A 199 3.00 -1.70 -0.32
C THR A 199 3.51 -2.85 0.53
N GLY A 200 3.11 -2.89 1.79
CA GLY A 200 3.44 -3.95 2.73
C GLY A 200 3.33 -3.41 4.15
N THR A 201 2.70 -4.18 5.03
CA THR A 201 2.88 -3.93 6.46
C THR A 201 4.31 -4.30 6.84
N ILE A 202 4.83 -3.74 7.92
CA ILE A 202 6.17 -4.07 8.41
C ILE A 202 6.15 -4.17 9.93
N ASN A 203 7.00 -5.03 10.49
CA ASN A 203 7.29 -5.04 11.93
C ASN A 203 8.67 -4.40 12.22
N ALA A 204 8.97 -4.14 13.49
CA ALA A 204 10.22 -3.50 13.89
C ALA A 204 11.50 -4.30 13.53
N ARG A 205 11.38 -5.59 13.18
CA ARG A 205 12.52 -6.41 12.70
C ARG A 205 12.69 -6.35 11.18
N GLY A 206 11.86 -5.58 10.48
CA GLY A 206 11.87 -5.47 9.03
C GLY A 206 11.21 -6.64 8.30
N ILE A 207 10.38 -7.45 8.96
CA ILE A 207 9.59 -8.49 8.27
C ILE A 207 8.38 -7.83 7.62
N VAL A 208 8.18 -8.10 6.33
CA VAL A 208 7.10 -7.58 5.51
C VAL A 208 5.89 -8.50 5.62
N GLY A 209 4.73 -7.93 5.95
CA GLY A 209 3.47 -8.63 6.05
C GLY A 209 2.52 -8.32 4.90
N GLY A 210 1.53 -9.19 4.73
CA GLY A 210 0.55 -9.10 3.66
C GLY A 210 -0.36 -7.89 3.77
N ILE A 211 -1.04 -7.61 2.65
CA ILE A 211 -1.97 -6.49 2.48
C ILE A 211 -3.19 -6.95 1.68
N GLY A 212 -4.27 -6.17 1.70
CA GLY A 212 -5.40 -6.35 0.79
C GLY A 212 -5.28 -5.47 -0.46
N GLY A 213 -5.94 -5.89 -1.54
CA GLY A 213 -6.06 -5.11 -2.79
C GLY A 213 -4.75 -4.95 -3.56
N ILE A 214 -3.96 -6.02 -3.67
CA ILE A 214 -2.63 -5.97 -4.30
C ILE A 214 -2.72 -5.63 -5.79
N ASN A 215 -3.69 -6.19 -6.52
CA ASN A 215 -3.84 -5.97 -7.97
C ASN A 215 -4.21 -4.51 -8.26
N GLU A 216 -5.14 -3.94 -7.49
CA GLU A 216 -5.57 -2.55 -7.61
C GLU A 216 -4.41 -1.57 -7.35
N LYS A 217 -3.53 -1.90 -6.40
CA LYS A 217 -2.34 -1.10 -6.10
C LYS A 217 -1.27 -1.19 -7.19
N ILE A 218 -1.04 -2.37 -7.78
CA ILE A 218 -0.12 -2.54 -8.91
C ILE A 218 -0.60 -1.74 -10.12
N GLU A 219 -1.89 -1.79 -10.43
CA GLU A 219 -2.48 -0.99 -11.51
C GLU A 219 -2.35 0.51 -11.25
N SER A 220 -2.60 0.95 -10.02
CA SER A 220 -2.45 2.35 -9.61
C SER A 220 -1.01 2.83 -9.79
N ALA A 221 -0.04 2.02 -9.36
CA ALA A 221 1.38 2.30 -9.55
C ALA A 221 1.75 2.45 -11.03
N LYS A 222 1.23 1.56 -11.89
CA LYS A 222 1.46 1.66 -13.33
C LYS A 222 0.88 2.95 -13.92
N LYS A 223 -0.34 3.33 -13.52
CA LYS A 223 -1.02 4.54 -14.01
C LYS A 223 -0.25 5.81 -13.67
N VAL A 224 0.43 5.85 -12.52
CA VAL A 224 1.23 7.01 -12.13
C VAL A 224 2.65 7.01 -12.69
N GLY A 225 3.03 5.97 -13.44
CA GLY A 225 4.30 5.90 -14.16
C GLY A 225 5.40 5.11 -13.46
N ALA A 226 5.11 4.46 -12.33
CA ALA A 226 6.11 3.64 -11.64
C ALA A 226 6.54 2.46 -12.52
N THR A 227 7.85 2.20 -12.58
CA THR A 227 8.46 1.11 -13.35
C THR A 227 8.77 -0.10 -12.48
N LEU A 228 8.83 0.07 -11.16
CA LEU A 228 9.07 -0.98 -10.17
C LEU A 228 8.02 -0.92 -9.05
N PHE A 229 7.54 -2.08 -8.63
CA PHE A 229 6.59 -2.23 -7.54
C PHE A 229 7.06 -3.27 -6.51
N PHE A 230 7.25 -2.88 -5.26
CA PHE A 230 7.50 -3.82 -4.17
C PHE A 230 6.19 -4.32 -3.54
N ALA A 231 6.06 -5.65 -3.46
CA ALA A 231 4.91 -6.33 -2.88
C ALA A 231 5.35 -7.32 -1.79
N PRO A 232 4.50 -7.64 -0.80
CA PRO A 232 4.79 -8.71 0.16
C PRO A 232 4.82 -10.09 -0.53
N VAL A 233 5.75 -10.96 -0.13
CA VAL A 233 5.79 -12.35 -0.60
C VAL A 233 4.51 -13.12 -0.28
N SER A 234 3.82 -12.78 0.81
CA SER A 234 2.55 -13.41 1.19
C SER A 234 1.42 -13.14 0.20
N ASN A 235 1.52 -12.06 -0.60
CA ASN A 235 0.53 -11.73 -1.63
C ASN A 235 0.87 -12.35 -3.01
N ALA A 236 1.97 -13.11 -3.14
CA ALA A 236 2.41 -13.62 -4.45
C ALA A 236 1.33 -14.43 -5.18
N ALA A 237 0.55 -15.23 -4.46
CA ALA A 237 -0.54 -16.03 -5.04
C ALA A 237 -1.76 -15.20 -5.47
N GLU A 238 -1.93 -13.98 -4.95
CA GLU A 238 -3.04 -13.09 -5.28
C GLU A 238 -2.75 -12.21 -6.49
N ILE A 239 -1.48 -12.08 -6.89
CA ILE A 239 -1.08 -11.30 -8.06
C ILE A 239 -1.52 -12.06 -9.31
N ALA A 240 -2.62 -11.61 -9.92
CA ALA A 240 -3.22 -12.30 -11.06
C ALA A 240 -2.58 -11.89 -12.39
N ASN A 241 -2.27 -10.60 -12.54
CA ASN A 241 -1.69 -10.06 -13.76
C ASN A 241 -0.76 -8.88 -13.42
N VAL A 242 0.40 -8.83 -14.06
CA VAL A 242 1.32 -7.70 -13.97
C VAL A 242 1.20 -6.88 -15.24
N PRO A 243 0.75 -5.61 -15.18
CA PRO A 243 0.64 -4.75 -16.35
C PRO A 243 1.98 -4.60 -17.09
N ALA A 244 1.94 -4.51 -18.41
CA ALA A 244 3.15 -4.28 -19.20
C ALA A 244 3.84 -2.97 -18.79
N GLY A 245 5.17 -3.02 -18.64
CA GLY A 245 5.99 -1.86 -18.29
C GLY A 245 5.96 -1.47 -16.81
N ILE A 246 5.57 -2.37 -15.90
CA ILE A 246 5.91 -2.30 -14.48
C ILE A 246 6.46 -3.67 -14.05
N LYS A 247 7.56 -3.70 -13.29
CA LYS A 247 8.13 -4.90 -12.70
C LYS A 247 7.62 -5.04 -11.27
N VAL A 248 7.07 -6.20 -10.91
CA VAL A 248 6.66 -6.49 -9.53
C VAL A 248 7.71 -7.37 -8.88
N VAL A 249 8.22 -6.94 -7.73
CA VAL A 249 9.21 -7.67 -6.92
C VAL A 249 8.59 -7.99 -5.57
N THR A 250 8.47 -9.28 -5.28
CA THR A 250 7.94 -9.75 -4.00
C THR A 250 9.06 -9.90 -2.98
N VAL A 251 8.87 -9.33 -1.78
CA VAL A 251 9.86 -9.36 -0.70
C VAL A 251 9.24 -9.85 0.61
N ALA A 252 10.03 -10.58 1.40
CA ALA A 252 9.68 -11.01 2.75
C ALA A 252 10.24 -10.07 3.82
N THR A 253 11.30 -9.31 3.50
CA THR A 253 11.96 -8.41 4.45
C THR A 253 12.39 -7.10 3.82
N LEU A 254 12.57 -6.07 4.65
CA LEU A 254 13.20 -4.81 4.25
C LEU A 254 14.59 -5.04 3.64
N ALA A 255 15.39 -5.93 4.26
CA ALA A 255 16.74 -6.23 3.76
C ALA A 255 16.73 -6.78 2.33
N GLN A 256 15.73 -7.57 1.94
CA GLN A 256 15.58 -8.03 0.56
C GLN A 256 15.22 -6.91 -0.40
N ALA A 257 14.38 -5.96 0.02
CA ALA A 257 14.05 -4.79 -0.79
C ALA A 257 15.28 -3.90 -1.00
N ILE A 258 16.02 -3.59 0.06
CA ILE A 258 17.25 -2.77 -0.05
C ILE A 258 18.31 -3.49 -0.89
N SER A 259 18.55 -4.78 -0.64
CA SER A 259 19.49 -5.56 -1.44
C SER A 259 19.11 -5.63 -2.92
N TYR A 260 17.82 -5.63 -3.25
CA TYR A 260 17.38 -5.53 -4.65
C TYR A 260 17.76 -4.18 -5.28
N LEU A 261 17.61 -3.09 -4.53
CA LEU A 261 17.94 -1.72 -4.98
C LEU A 261 19.44 -1.49 -5.13
N GLU A 262 20.26 -2.08 -4.26
CA GLU A 262 21.73 -1.96 -4.34
C GLU A 262 22.34 -2.67 -5.57
N ASN A 263 21.61 -3.62 -6.19
CA ASN A 263 22.15 -4.52 -7.21
C ASN A 263 21.44 -4.43 -8.58
N ASN A 264 20.52 -3.49 -8.78
CA ASN A 264 19.89 -3.22 -10.08
C ASN A 264 20.21 -1.81 -10.56
#